data_AF-A0A7W5Y0R6-F1
#
_entry.id   AF-A0A7W5Y0R6-F1
#
_cell.length_a   1.000
_cell.length_b   1.000
_cell.length_c   1.000
_cell.angle_alpha   90.00
_cell.angle_beta   90.00
_cell.angle_gamma   90.00
#
_symmetry.space_group_name_H-M   'P 1'
#
loop_
_entity.id
_entity.type
_entity.pdbx_description
1 polymer ?
#
loop_
_entity_poly.entity_id
_entity_poly.type
_entity_poly.pdbx_seq_one_letter_code
_entity_poly.pdbx_strand_id
1 'polypeptide(L)'
;MEAYNFSNRKFVIGGVAIGIIIIYLIRLFTLQLLSDDYKKNADSNAFRKDIIYPSRGLIFDRNGQLMVYNEPSYNIMITMNEQQGVDTLDFCKTVGITKEYYIQRCEEIKDPRKNPGYSRYTPQVFMTQIPPEEYSLFQEKLFRFNGFSIEKRSIRHYAAAIGAHILGDVGEVNQANIDSDAYYQPGDYIGKLGVERSYEKVLRGEKGLRIMLRDVHGRTKGHYMNGEYDKLPVPGQNITLGLDLKTQELAERLLQGKIGAIVAIEPSTGQILCMASSPTYDPGIMVGRDRSKAHESLSKNPRKPLLNRAIMGTYPPGSTFKISQALLGLQEGSIDPKISFPCHHGFSYKGLHVGCHGHASPINLVPAIGTSCNSYFCWNLFRLLSNKRKYGSVQNAMTVWKDHLVKMGFGYKLGIDLPGEKRGMIPNAQYYDKAYKGSWNGLTVISISIGQGEVTSTPLQIANLAAQVANRGFFYTPHVVRSVQGGQLDTLYTRKRYTGINRRWYDYAVAGMRKAVIDGTCRSANLPWFEVCGKTGTAQNRGHDHSVFMGFAPMNNPQIAVSVYIENGGFGNVYGVPIGALIIEQYLRGQLSPASVQKAAVMQNRHIKYGDFER
;
A
#
# COMPACT_ATOMS: atom_id res chain seq x y z
N MET A 1 -38.24 -23.97 -83.14
CA MET A 1 -37.49 -24.90 -82.29
C MET A 1 -36.03 -24.45 -82.28
N GLU A 2 -35.61 -23.68 -81.28
CA GLU A 2 -34.19 -23.43 -81.02
C GLU A 2 -33.67 -24.58 -80.14
N ALA A 3 -32.78 -25.40 -80.70
CA ALA A 3 -32.11 -26.45 -79.95
C ALA A 3 -31.07 -25.81 -79.01
N TYR A 4 -31.42 -25.61 -77.75
CA TYR A 4 -30.47 -25.19 -76.73
C TYR A 4 -29.35 -26.22 -76.60
N ASN A 5 -28.14 -25.84 -77.00
CA ASN A 5 -26.97 -26.71 -76.95
C ASN A 5 -26.48 -26.85 -75.50
N PHE A 6 -26.91 -27.91 -74.80
CA PHE A 6 -26.57 -28.18 -73.40
C PHE A 6 -25.10 -28.57 -73.17
N SER A 7 -24.27 -28.65 -74.22
CA SER A 7 -22.84 -29.01 -74.16
C SER A 7 -22.03 -28.13 -73.20
N ASN A 8 -22.36 -26.84 -73.06
CA ASN A 8 -21.60 -25.90 -72.22
C ASN A 8 -21.83 -26.10 -70.71
N ARG A 9 -22.93 -26.76 -70.28
CA ARG A 9 -23.21 -26.99 -68.86
C ARG A 9 -22.23 -27.96 -68.21
N LYS A 10 -21.65 -28.90 -68.98
CA LYS A 10 -20.63 -29.84 -68.46
C LYS A 10 -19.36 -29.13 -67.99
N PHE A 11 -18.97 -28.05 -68.68
CA PHE A 11 -17.80 -27.25 -68.32
C PHE A 11 -18.07 -26.37 -67.09
N VAL A 12 -19.30 -25.86 -66.95
CA VAL A 12 -19.71 -25.11 -65.74
C VAL A 12 -19.75 -26.04 -64.52
N ILE A 13 -20.38 -27.21 -64.63
CA ILE A 13 -20.44 -28.20 -63.54
C ILE A 13 -19.04 -28.73 -63.20
N GLY A 14 -18.22 -29.03 -64.21
CA GLY A 14 -16.83 -29.43 -64.01
C GLY A 14 -15.99 -28.34 -63.35
N GLY A 15 -16.17 -27.08 -63.75
CA GLY A 15 -15.51 -25.92 -63.13
C GLY A 15 -15.91 -25.73 -61.66
N VAL A 16 -17.20 -25.90 -61.33
CA VAL A 16 -17.68 -25.87 -59.94
C VAL A 16 -17.08 -27.01 -59.13
N ALA A 17 -17.05 -28.24 -59.66
CA ALA A 17 -16.46 -29.40 -58.98
C ALA A 17 -14.96 -29.21 -58.72
N ILE A 18 -14.20 -28.72 -59.71
CA ILE A 18 -12.78 -28.41 -59.57
C ILE A 18 -12.58 -27.28 -58.55
N GLY A 19 -13.41 -26.23 -58.58
CA GLY A 19 -13.39 -25.15 -57.60
C GLY A 19 -13.56 -25.65 -56.16
N ILE A 20 -14.52 -26.56 -55.94
CA ILE A 20 -14.74 -27.19 -54.62
C ILE A 20 -13.51 -28.00 -54.18
N ILE A 21 -12.90 -28.78 -55.08
CA ILE A 21 -11.69 -29.55 -54.77
C ILE A 21 -10.53 -28.64 -54.41
N ILE A 22 -10.33 -27.54 -55.14
CA ILE A 22 -9.28 -26.55 -54.86
C ILE A 22 -9.52 -25.90 -53.49
N ILE A 23 -10.76 -25.53 -53.16
CA ILE A 23 -11.10 -24.98 -51.84
C ILE A 23 -10.75 -25.99 -50.74
N TYR A 24 -11.06 -27.28 -50.92
CA TYR A 24 -10.69 -28.31 -49.94
C TYR A 24 -9.18 -28.52 -49.83
N LEU A 25 -8.44 -28.45 -50.94
CA LEU A 25 -6.97 -28.55 -50.92
C LEU A 25 -6.34 -27.36 -50.19
N ILE A 26 -6.82 -26.13 -50.44
CA ILE A 26 -6.38 -24.94 -49.72
C ILE A 26 -6.73 -25.07 -48.23
N ARG A 27 -7.92 -25.58 -47.91
CA ARG A 27 -8.33 -25.82 -46.52
C ARG A 27 -7.45 -26.89 -45.85
N LEU A 28 -7.09 -27.96 -46.55
CA LEU A 28 -6.21 -29.00 -46.03
C LEU A 28 -4.79 -28.48 -45.81
N PHE A 29 -4.26 -27.73 -46.78
CA PHE A 29 -2.93 -27.10 -46.69
C PHE A 29 -2.86 -26.11 -45.52
N THR A 30 -3.89 -25.28 -45.33
CA THR A 30 -3.96 -24.35 -44.20
C THR A 30 -4.01 -25.09 -42.86
N LEU A 31 -4.76 -26.19 -42.76
CA LEU A 31 -4.83 -27.00 -41.54
C LEU A 31 -3.53 -27.77 -41.23
N GLN A 32 -2.78 -28.22 -42.25
CA GLN A 32 -1.55 -29.02 -42.05
C GLN A 32 -0.27 -28.19 -41.92
N LEU A 33 -0.14 -27.07 -42.63
CA LEU A 33 1.12 -26.32 -42.74
C LEU A 33 1.06 -24.92 -42.13
N LEU A 34 -0.13 -24.32 -41.99
CA LEU A 34 -0.29 -22.98 -41.40
C LEU A 34 -0.90 -22.99 -39.99
N SER A 35 -1.68 -24.02 -39.61
CA SER A 35 -2.24 -24.13 -38.26
C SER A 35 -1.42 -25.08 -37.38
N ASP A 36 -0.84 -24.56 -36.31
CA ASP A 36 -0.18 -25.35 -35.25
C ASP A 36 -1.19 -26.07 -34.33
N ASP A 37 -2.48 -25.85 -34.51
CA ASP A 37 -3.51 -26.26 -33.54
C ASP A 37 -3.60 -27.78 -33.38
N TYR A 38 -3.49 -28.55 -34.48
CA TYR A 38 -3.49 -30.02 -34.40
C TYR A 38 -2.22 -30.57 -33.75
N LYS A 39 -1.06 -29.95 -33.98
CA LYS A 39 0.19 -30.32 -33.34
C LYS A 39 0.14 -30.00 -31.84
N LYS A 40 -0.34 -28.82 -31.46
CA LYS A 40 -0.59 -28.43 -30.06
C LYS A 40 -1.58 -29.36 -29.37
N ASN A 41 -2.62 -29.81 -30.06
CA ASN A 41 -3.60 -30.76 -29.52
C ASN A 41 -3.02 -32.18 -29.36
N ALA A 42 -2.22 -32.65 -30.32
CA ALA A 42 -1.51 -33.93 -30.21
C ALA A 42 -0.48 -33.90 -29.07
N ASP A 43 0.29 -32.81 -28.97
CA ASP A 43 1.26 -32.57 -27.90
C ASP A 43 0.57 -32.43 -26.54
N SER A 44 -0.60 -31.79 -26.46
CA SER A 44 -1.41 -31.68 -25.24
C SER A 44 -1.91 -33.04 -24.74
N ASN A 45 -2.22 -33.96 -25.65
CA ASN A 45 -2.65 -35.31 -25.30
C ASN A 45 -1.47 -36.21 -24.87
N ALA A 46 -0.29 -36.01 -25.46
CA ALA A 46 0.91 -36.82 -25.17
C ALA A 46 1.73 -36.31 -23.98
N PHE A 47 1.69 -34.99 -23.69
CA PHE A 47 2.50 -34.37 -22.65
C PHE A 47 1.67 -33.82 -21.50
N ARG A 48 2.02 -34.26 -20.30
CA ARG A 48 1.61 -33.66 -19.04
C ARG A 48 2.69 -32.70 -18.57
N LYS A 49 2.33 -31.43 -18.41
CA LYS A 49 3.21 -30.38 -17.87
C LYS A 49 2.96 -30.24 -16.38
N ASP A 50 3.90 -30.70 -15.57
CA ASP A 50 3.88 -30.52 -14.12
C ASP A 50 4.69 -29.26 -13.77
N ILE A 51 4.03 -28.28 -13.14
CA ILE A 51 4.65 -27.01 -12.79
C ILE A 51 5.44 -27.18 -11.50
N ILE A 52 6.69 -26.74 -11.50
CA ILE A 52 7.50 -26.67 -10.29
C ILE A 52 7.46 -25.23 -9.79
N TYR A 53 6.87 -25.03 -8.62
CA TYR A 53 6.68 -23.70 -8.05
C TYR A 53 7.98 -23.18 -7.42
N PRO A 54 8.40 -21.95 -7.74
CA PRO A 54 9.57 -21.34 -7.12
C PRO A 54 9.25 -20.92 -5.67
N SER A 55 10.29 -20.87 -4.84
CA SER A 55 10.18 -20.20 -3.55
C SER A 55 10.07 -18.70 -3.76
N ARG A 56 9.09 -18.07 -3.09
CA ARG A 56 8.92 -16.62 -3.13
C ARG A 56 10.06 -15.91 -2.38
N GLY A 57 10.49 -14.74 -2.84
CA GLY A 57 11.55 -13.97 -2.19
C GLY A 57 11.25 -13.68 -0.72
N LEU A 58 12.26 -13.68 0.14
CA LEU A 58 12.16 -13.35 1.55
C LEU A 58 12.12 -11.83 1.76
N ILE A 59 11.47 -11.36 2.83
CA ILE A 59 11.42 -9.93 3.18
C ILE A 59 12.13 -9.72 4.51
N PHE A 60 13.10 -8.80 4.53
CA PHE A 60 13.90 -8.44 5.69
C PHE A 60 13.67 -6.98 6.11
N ASP A 61 13.84 -6.70 7.40
CA ASP A 61 13.96 -5.33 7.90
C ASP A 61 15.32 -4.72 7.50
N ARG A 62 15.52 -3.44 7.80
CA ARG A 62 16.75 -2.73 7.44
C ARG A 62 18.02 -3.25 8.12
N ASN A 63 17.87 -3.99 9.22
CA ASN A 63 18.94 -4.54 10.04
C ASN A 63 19.21 -6.03 9.71
N GLY A 64 18.52 -6.59 8.71
CA GLY A 64 18.66 -7.98 8.27
C GLY A 64 17.81 -8.98 9.05
N GLN A 65 16.87 -8.53 9.88
CA GLN A 65 15.91 -9.42 10.56
C GLN A 65 14.84 -9.89 9.58
N LEU A 66 14.57 -11.19 9.57
CA LEU A 66 13.57 -11.80 8.71
C LEU A 66 12.15 -11.42 9.18
N MET A 67 11.37 -10.82 8.29
CA MET A 67 9.98 -10.41 8.59
C MET A 67 8.97 -11.33 7.94
N VAL A 68 9.22 -11.73 6.69
CA VAL A 68 8.33 -12.60 5.93
C VAL A 68 9.13 -13.69 5.23
N TYR A 69 8.71 -14.92 5.43
CA TYR A 69 9.36 -16.10 4.87
C TYR A 69 8.32 -17.12 4.39
N ASN A 70 8.81 -18.23 3.85
CA ASN A 70 7.95 -19.28 3.32
C ASN A 70 8.02 -20.51 4.23
N GLU A 71 6.85 -21.05 4.56
CA GLU A 71 6.74 -22.34 5.22
C GLU A 71 6.24 -23.40 4.24
N PRO A 72 6.73 -24.64 4.32
CA PRO A 72 6.20 -25.75 3.55
C PRO A 72 4.71 -25.92 3.81
N SER A 73 3.95 -26.15 2.74
CA SER A 73 2.53 -26.46 2.84
C SER A 73 2.15 -27.45 1.77
N TYR A 74 1.10 -28.23 1.99
CA TYR A 74 0.76 -29.34 1.12
C TYR A 74 -0.68 -29.23 0.65
N ASN A 75 -0.90 -29.46 -0.64
CA ASN A 75 -2.25 -29.68 -1.14
C ASN A 75 -2.51 -31.19 -1.22
N ILE A 76 -3.68 -31.64 -0.79
CA ILE A 76 -4.18 -32.98 -1.13
C ILE A 76 -4.84 -32.89 -2.50
N MET A 77 -4.37 -33.74 -3.41
CA MET A 77 -4.88 -33.90 -4.76
C MET A 77 -5.67 -35.20 -4.86
N ILE A 78 -6.71 -35.24 -5.70
CA ILE A 78 -7.55 -36.41 -5.95
C ILE A 78 -7.66 -36.69 -7.46
N THR A 79 -7.38 -37.93 -7.86
CA THR A 79 -7.67 -38.45 -9.19
C THR A 79 -8.97 -39.25 -9.11
N MET A 80 -10.07 -38.68 -9.61
CA MET A 80 -11.42 -39.25 -9.41
C MET A 80 -11.57 -40.70 -9.90
N ASN A 81 -10.86 -41.10 -10.96
CA ASN A 81 -10.94 -42.46 -11.48
C ASN A 81 -10.19 -43.49 -10.63
N GLU A 82 -9.18 -43.07 -9.86
CA GLU A 82 -8.31 -43.94 -9.05
C GLU A 82 -8.80 -44.10 -7.61
N GLN A 83 -9.72 -43.25 -7.17
CA GLN A 83 -10.22 -43.15 -5.79
C GLN A 83 -11.21 -44.28 -5.40
N GLN A 84 -11.18 -45.42 -6.09
CA GLN A 84 -12.06 -46.55 -5.80
C GLN A 84 -11.59 -47.32 -4.55
N GLY A 85 -12.55 -47.77 -3.73
CA GLY A 85 -12.27 -48.60 -2.55
C GLY A 85 -11.64 -47.87 -1.36
N VAL A 86 -11.59 -46.53 -1.38
CA VAL A 86 -11.09 -45.74 -0.25
C VAL A 86 -12.08 -45.79 0.92
N ASP A 87 -11.59 -46.10 2.12
CA ASP A 87 -12.34 -45.93 3.36
C ASP A 87 -12.52 -44.43 3.64
N THR A 88 -13.66 -43.89 3.20
CA THR A 88 -13.99 -42.47 3.36
C THR A 88 -14.03 -42.05 4.83
N LEU A 89 -14.39 -42.94 5.76
CA LEU A 89 -14.45 -42.60 7.19
C LEU A 89 -13.05 -42.45 7.77
N ASP A 90 -12.12 -43.36 7.45
CA ASP A 90 -10.71 -43.24 7.87
C ASP A 90 -10.03 -42.02 7.22
N PHE A 91 -10.32 -41.75 5.94
CA PHE A 91 -9.83 -40.54 5.26
C PHE A 91 -10.32 -39.27 5.97
N CYS A 92 -11.63 -39.16 6.22
CA CYS A 92 -12.22 -37.99 6.85
C CYS A 92 -11.65 -37.76 8.26
N LYS A 93 -11.48 -38.83 9.05
CA LYS A 93 -10.83 -38.75 10.38
C LYS A 93 -9.38 -38.31 10.31
N THR A 94 -8.63 -38.81 9.32
CA THR A 94 -7.20 -38.50 9.18
C THR A 94 -6.97 -37.05 8.75
N VAL A 95 -7.83 -36.54 7.86
CA VAL A 95 -7.73 -35.17 7.33
C VAL A 95 -8.46 -34.14 8.21
N GLY A 96 -9.31 -34.58 9.14
CA GLY A 96 -10.07 -33.70 10.04
C GLY A 96 -11.29 -33.05 9.39
N ILE A 97 -11.93 -33.74 8.44
CA ILE A 97 -13.13 -33.25 7.71
C ILE A 97 -14.33 -34.15 7.97
N THR A 98 -15.53 -33.66 7.63
CA THR A 98 -16.75 -34.47 7.70
C THR A 98 -16.98 -35.24 6.39
N LYS A 99 -17.77 -36.32 6.46
CA LYS A 99 -18.15 -37.09 5.28
C LYS A 99 -18.99 -36.25 4.31
N GLU A 100 -19.81 -35.36 4.83
CA GLU A 100 -20.63 -34.43 4.06
C GLU A 100 -19.74 -33.49 3.25
N TYR A 101 -18.69 -32.93 3.88
CA TYR A 101 -17.71 -32.09 3.20
C TYR A 101 -17.00 -32.86 2.08
N TYR A 102 -16.59 -34.11 2.35
CA TYR A 102 -15.94 -34.96 1.36
C TYR A 102 -16.81 -35.14 0.10
N ILE A 103 -18.07 -35.53 0.28
CA ILE A 103 -19.00 -35.78 -0.83
C ILE A 103 -19.23 -34.50 -1.62
N GLN A 104 -19.54 -33.40 -0.93
CA GLN A 104 -19.74 -32.10 -1.55
C GLN A 104 -18.50 -31.68 -2.36
N ARG A 105 -17.30 -31.83 -1.80
CA ARG A 105 -16.05 -31.45 -2.48
C ARG A 105 -15.83 -32.28 -3.74
N CYS A 106 -16.09 -33.59 -3.69
CA CYS A 106 -16.01 -34.46 -4.87
C CYS A 106 -17.02 -34.07 -5.96
N GLU A 107 -18.24 -33.64 -5.59
CA GLU A 107 -19.24 -33.14 -6.54
C GLU A 107 -18.81 -31.80 -7.16
N GLU A 108 -18.28 -30.89 -6.36
CA GLU A 108 -17.75 -29.61 -6.84
C GLU A 108 -16.59 -29.77 -7.82
N ILE A 109 -15.69 -30.73 -7.58
CA ILE A 109 -14.57 -31.03 -8.49
C ILE A 109 -15.09 -31.57 -9.82
N LYS A 110 -16.17 -32.36 -9.80
CA LYS A 110 -16.80 -32.94 -11.00
C LYS A 110 -17.62 -31.92 -11.79
N ASP A 111 -18.07 -30.83 -11.16
CA ASP A 111 -18.90 -29.80 -11.80
C ASP A 111 -18.04 -28.96 -12.78
N PRO A 112 -18.26 -29.08 -14.11
CA PRO A 112 -17.48 -28.34 -15.10
C PRO A 112 -17.65 -26.82 -15.01
N ARG A 113 -18.72 -26.33 -14.36
CA ARG A 113 -18.92 -24.89 -14.14
C ARG A 113 -17.99 -24.35 -13.06
N LYS A 114 -17.69 -25.15 -12.05
CA LYS A 114 -16.78 -24.81 -10.96
C LYS A 114 -15.34 -25.22 -11.27
N ASN A 115 -15.16 -26.25 -12.08
CA ASN A 115 -13.87 -26.78 -12.50
C ASN A 115 -13.83 -27.04 -14.02
N PRO A 116 -13.69 -25.99 -14.85
CA PRO A 116 -13.69 -26.11 -16.31
C PRO A 116 -12.51 -26.94 -16.88
N GLY A 117 -11.50 -27.23 -16.07
CA GLY A 117 -10.36 -28.10 -16.40
C GLY A 117 -10.48 -29.55 -15.89
N TYR A 118 -11.67 -29.96 -15.44
CA TYR A 118 -11.88 -31.27 -14.86
C TYR A 118 -11.56 -32.42 -15.84
N SER A 119 -10.74 -33.37 -15.39
CA SER A 119 -10.59 -34.68 -16.03
C SER A 119 -10.51 -35.79 -14.99
N ARG A 120 -11.22 -36.89 -15.26
CA ARG A 120 -11.28 -38.08 -14.40
C ARG A 120 -9.91 -38.72 -14.14
N TYR A 121 -8.96 -38.52 -15.05
CA TYR A 121 -7.63 -39.15 -15.04
C TYR A 121 -6.52 -38.22 -14.55
N THR A 122 -6.86 -36.97 -14.22
CA THR A 122 -5.87 -35.97 -13.78
C THR A 122 -6.09 -35.60 -12.33
N PRO A 123 -5.02 -35.44 -11.53
CA PRO A 123 -5.15 -34.98 -10.15
C PRO A 123 -5.81 -33.59 -10.08
N GLN A 124 -6.84 -33.47 -9.25
CA GLN A 124 -7.58 -32.24 -8.98
C GLN A 124 -7.32 -31.81 -7.53
N VAL A 125 -7.32 -30.51 -7.25
CA VAL A 125 -7.10 -30.02 -5.88
C VAL A 125 -8.31 -30.40 -5.00
N PHE A 126 -8.11 -31.33 -4.07
CA PHE A 126 -9.13 -31.70 -3.09
C PHE A 126 -9.15 -30.71 -1.93
N MET A 127 -7.99 -30.47 -1.31
CA MET A 127 -7.85 -29.54 -0.20
C MET A 127 -6.51 -28.81 -0.29
N THR A 128 -6.51 -27.50 -0.02
CA THR A 128 -5.33 -26.65 -0.14
C THR A 128 -4.65 -26.42 1.21
N GLN A 129 -3.38 -26.03 1.20
CA GLN A 129 -2.68 -25.41 2.33
C GLN A 129 -2.72 -26.19 3.66
N ILE A 130 -2.39 -27.49 3.62
CA ILE A 130 -2.25 -28.35 4.80
C ILE A 130 -0.93 -28.01 5.50
N PRO A 131 -0.94 -27.76 6.82
CA PRO A 131 0.27 -27.54 7.59
C PRO A 131 1.07 -28.85 7.73
N PRO A 132 2.40 -28.79 7.93
CA PRO A 132 3.26 -29.97 8.00
C PRO A 132 2.84 -31.01 9.05
N GLU A 133 2.26 -30.58 10.17
CA GLU A 133 1.83 -31.44 11.28
C GLU A 133 0.61 -32.29 10.88
N GLU A 134 -0.43 -31.68 10.30
CA GLU A 134 -1.59 -32.40 9.74
C GLU A 134 -1.17 -33.30 8.57
N TYR A 135 -0.25 -32.80 7.73
CA TYR A 135 0.26 -33.53 6.59
C TYR A 135 0.99 -34.81 7.00
N SER A 136 1.75 -34.80 8.09
CA SER A 136 2.52 -35.96 8.55
C SER A 136 1.60 -37.16 8.86
N LEU A 137 0.46 -36.92 9.51
CA LEU A 137 -0.56 -37.96 9.78
C LEU A 137 -1.17 -38.51 8.48
N PHE A 138 -1.42 -37.63 7.51
CA PHE A 138 -1.94 -38.04 6.21
C PHE A 138 -0.91 -38.84 5.40
N GLN A 139 0.36 -38.44 5.44
CA GLN A 139 1.45 -39.09 4.72
C GLN A 139 1.66 -40.54 5.17
N GLU A 140 1.57 -40.83 6.47
CA GLU A 140 1.69 -42.20 7.00
C GLU A 140 0.61 -43.13 6.44
N LYS A 141 -0.60 -42.62 6.20
CA LYS A 141 -1.72 -43.40 5.68
C LYS A 141 -1.94 -43.26 4.17
N LEU A 142 -1.12 -42.48 3.47
CA LEU A 142 -1.33 -42.16 2.05
C LEU A 142 -1.46 -43.42 1.18
N PHE A 143 -0.72 -44.48 1.50
CA PHE A 143 -0.78 -45.78 0.80
C PHE A 143 -2.16 -46.46 0.87
N ARG A 144 -3.01 -46.08 1.84
CA ARG A 144 -4.39 -46.58 2.01
C ARG A 144 -5.42 -45.77 1.23
N PHE A 145 -5.06 -44.56 0.81
CA PHE A 145 -5.95 -43.62 0.15
C PHE A 145 -5.67 -43.58 -1.36
N ASN A 146 -6.05 -44.65 -2.06
CA ASN A 146 -5.89 -44.74 -3.51
C ASN A 146 -6.49 -43.52 -4.23
N GLY A 147 -5.81 -43.08 -5.30
CA GLY A 147 -6.19 -41.89 -6.05
C GLY A 147 -5.93 -40.56 -5.34
N PHE A 148 -5.46 -40.55 -4.09
CA PHE A 148 -4.97 -39.34 -3.45
C PHE A 148 -3.46 -39.21 -3.63
N SER A 149 -3.04 -37.98 -3.88
CA SER A 149 -1.63 -37.62 -3.99
C SER A 149 -1.40 -36.26 -3.36
N ILE A 150 -0.14 -35.84 -3.31
CA ILE A 150 0.24 -34.57 -2.68
C ILE A 150 0.93 -33.67 -3.68
N GLU A 151 0.67 -32.38 -3.53
CA GLU A 151 1.39 -31.34 -4.23
C GLU A 151 2.07 -30.46 -3.19
N LYS A 152 3.40 -30.39 -3.25
CA LYS A 152 4.19 -29.53 -2.37
C LYS A 152 4.02 -28.08 -2.81
N ARG A 153 3.63 -27.23 -1.86
CA ARG A 153 3.48 -25.79 -1.99
C ARG A 153 4.27 -25.11 -0.88
N SER A 154 4.25 -23.78 -0.92
CA SER A 154 4.70 -22.96 0.19
C SER A 154 3.63 -21.93 0.50
N ILE A 155 3.38 -21.69 1.78
CA ILE A 155 2.57 -20.58 2.24
C ILE A 155 3.48 -19.51 2.83
N ARG A 156 2.95 -18.29 2.86
CA ARG A 156 3.66 -17.16 3.44
C ARG A 156 3.49 -17.19 4.96
N HIS A 157 4.58 -17.01 5.69
CA HIS A 157 4.61 -16.86 7.15
C HIS A 157 5.19 -15.49 7.52
N TYR A 158 4.62 -14.88 8.56
CA TYR A 158 5.03 -13.59 9.09
C TYR A 158 5.64 -13.79 10.48
N ALA A 159 6.90 -13.39 10.65
CA ALA A 159 7.66 -13.68 11.87
C ALA A 159 7.09 -13.01 13.13
N ALA A 160 6.32 -11.93 12.96
CA ALA A 160 5.66 -11.22 14.04
C ALA A 160 4.34 -10.61 13.55
N ALA A 161 3.40 -10.38 14.48
CA ALA A 161 2.09 -9.81 14.22
C ALA A 161 2.14 -8.27 14.02
N ILE A 162 3.01 -7.79 13.12
CA ILE A 162 3.28 -6.36 12.87
C ILE A 162 3.42 -6.09 11.37
N GLY A 163 3.25 -4.83 10.99
CA GLY A 163 3.52 -4.34 9.64
C GLY A 163 2.49 -4.77 8.59
N ALA A 164 1.28 -5.17 8.99
CA ALA A 164 0.28 -5.74 8.09
C ALA A 164 0.00 -4.90 6.82
N HIS A 165 -0.13 -3.58 6.97
CA HIS A 165 -0.38 -2.69 5.82
C HIS A 165 0.86 -2.38 4.97
N ILE A 166 2.05 -2.60 5.52
CA ILE A 166 3.32 -2.45 4.81
C ILE A 166 3.62 -3.73 4.04
N LEU A 167 3.66 -4.86 4.74
CA LEU A 167 4.02 -6.16 4.18
C LEU A 167 2.95 -6.61 3.18
N GLY A 168 1.67 -6.48 3.55
CA GLY A 168 0.55 -6.92 2.76
C GLY A 168 0.20 -8.39 2.98
N ASP A 169 -0.59 -8.94 2.07
CA ASP A 169 -1.02 -10.33 2.09
C ASP A 169 -0.96 -10.95 0.68
N VAL A 170 -0.99 -12.28 0.63
CA VAL A 170 -1.13 -13.05 -0.61
C VAL A 170 -2.51 -13.69 -0.65
N GLY A 171 -3.09 -13.82 -1.84
CA GLY A 171 -4.37 -14.48 -2.05
C GLY A 171 -4.45 -15.11 -3.42
N GLU A 172 -5.42 -16.00 -3.62
CA GLU A 172 -5.58 -16.70 -4.89
C GLU A 172 -5.84 -15.73 -6.05
N VAL A 173 -5.31 -16.06 -7.22
CA VAL A 173 -5.56 -15.32 -8.46
C VAL A 173 -7.02 -15.44 -8.88
N ASN A 174 -7.55 -14.39 -9.49
CA ASN A 174 -8.84 -14.45 -10.17
C ASN A 174 -8.65 -14.48 -11.69
N GLN A 175 -9.74 -14.67 -12.45
CA GLN A 175 -9.68 -14.73 -13.91
C GLN A 175 -9.02 -13.49 -14.52
N ALA A 176 -9.32 -12.29 -14.01
CA ALA A 176 -8.70 -11.06 -14.47
C ALA A 176 -7.18 -11.04 -14.26
N ASN A 177 -6.66 -11.67 -13.20
CA ASN A 177 -5.22 -11.81 -12.98
C ASN A 177 -4.59 -12.74 -14.03
N ILE A 178 -5.24 -13.88 -14.31
CA ILE A 178 -4.79 -14.87 -15.30
C ILE A 178 -4.77 -14.26 -16.71
N ASP A 179 -5.82 -13.54 -17.08
CA ASP A 179 -5.93 -12.89 -18.39
C ASP A 179 -4.86 -11.79 -18.58
N SER A 180 -4.49 -11.11 -17.48
CA SER A 180 -3.52 -10.01 -17.50
C SER A 180 -2.07 -10.45 -17.50
N ASP A 181 -1.77 -11.64 -16.99
CA ASP A 181 -0.41 -12.14 -16.83
C ASP A 181 -0.37 -13.66 -16.94
N ALA A 182 0.13 -14.15 -18.08
CA ALA A 182 0.23 -15.57 -18.42
C ALA A 182 1.10 -16.39 -17.46
N TYR A 183 1.81 -15.74 -16.53
CA TYR A 183 2.46 -16.42 -15.41
C TYR A 183 1.46 -17.19 -14.55
N TYR A 184 0.25 -16.65 -14.35
CA TYR A 184 -0.72 -17.20 -13.42
C TYR A 184 -1.65 -18.22 -14.06
N GLN A 185 -2.05 -19.19 -13.24
CA GLN A 185 -3.03 -20.23 -13.51
C GLN A 185 -3.97 -20.37 -12.31
N PRO A 186 -5.17 -20.95 -12.49
CA PRO A 186 -6.08 -21.21 -11.36
C PRO A 186 -5.36 -21.95 -10.21
N GLY A 187 -5.62 -21.53 -8.96
CA GLY A 187 -4.93 -22.05 -7.78
C GLY A 187 -3.59 -21.38 -7.43
N ASP A 188 -3.07 -20.48 -8.28
CA ASP A 188 -1.88 -19.70 -7.93
C ASP A 188 -2.18 -18.57 -6.94
N TYR A 189 -1.15 -18.11 -6.23
CA TYR A 189 -1.24 -17.00 -5.29
C TYR A 189 -0.52 -15.76 -5.83
N ILE A 190 -1.10 -14.60 -5.57
CA ILE A 190 -0.60 -13.27 -5.93
C ILE A 190 -0.70 -12.33 -4.73
N GLY A 191 0.27 -11.43 -4.58
CA GLY A 191 0.23 -10.34 -3.61
C GLY A 191 -0.97 -9.42 -3.83
N LYS A 192 -1.80 -9.23 -2.81
CA LYS A 192 -3.04 -8.43 -2.88
C LYS A 192 -2.88 -7.02 -2.30
N LEU A 193 -2.00 -6.86 -1.32
CA LEU A 193 -1.71 -5.59 -0.63
C LEU A 193 -0.20 -5.41 -0.39
N GLY A 194 0.18 -4.23 0.11
CA GLY A 194 1.53 -3.98 0.61
C GLY A 194 2.67 -4.18 -0.39
N VAL A 195 3.85 -4.47 0.15
CA VAL A 195 5.07 -4.86 -0.59
C VAL A 195 4.82 -6.12 -1.40
N GLU A 196 4.07 -7.09 -0.86
CA GLU A 196 3.70 -8.32 -1.56
C GLU A 196 3.07 -8.03 -2.93
N ARG A 197 2.20 -7.01 -3.02
CA ARG A 197 1.60 -6.59 -4.30
C ARG A 197 2.51 -5.72 -5.16
N SER A 198 3.13 -4.69 -4.58
CA SER A 198 3.97 -3.75 -5.34
C SER A 198 5.17 -4.43 -6.00
N TYR A 199 5.75 -5.40 -5.30
CA TYR A 199 6.94 -6.13 -5.72
C TYR A 199 6.64 -7.57 -6.13
N GLU A 200 5.39 -7.87 -6.52
CA GLU A 200 4.95 -9.21 -6.92
C GLU A 200 5.88 -9.86 -7.95
N LYS A 201 6.29 -9.12 -8.99
CA LYS A 201 7.16 -9.65 -10.06
C LYS A 201 8.58 -9.98 -9.58
N VAL A 202 9.07 -9.26 -8.57
CA VAL A 202 10.37 -9.48 -7.95
C VAL A 202 10.29 -10.68 -7.01
N LEU A 203 9.22 -10.75 -6.22
CA LEU A 203 9.04 -11.76 -5.19
C LEU A 203 8.64 -13.13 -5.76
N ARG A 204 7.88 -13.21 -6.86
CA ARG A 204 7.27 -14.47 -7.31
C ARG A 204 8.22 -15.49 -7.94
N GLY A 205 9.39 -15.06 -8.42
CA GLY A 205 10.32 -15.94 -9.13
C GLY A 205 9.80 -16.43 -10.49
N GLU A 206 10.45 -17.45 -11.05
CA GLU A 206 10.03 -18.10 -12.29
C GLU A 206 9.64 -19.55 -12.05
N LYS A 207 8.51 -19.96 -12.62
CA LYS A 207 8.06 -21.34 -12.61
C LYS A 207 9.01 -22.24 -13.40
N GLY A 208 9.34 -23.36 -12.78
CA GLY A 208 9.93 -24.50 -13.46
C GLY A 208 8.85 -25.33 -14.15
N LEU A 209 9.29 -26.22 -15.03
CA LEU A 209 8.43 -27.09 -15.81
C LEU A 209 9.05 -28.48 -15.85
N ARG A 210 8.24 -29.49 -15.53
CA ARG A 210 8.58 -30.90 -15.76
C ARG A 210 7.62 -31.46 -16.80
N ILE A 211 8.16 -32.09 -17.83
CA ILE A 211 7.35 -32.64 -18.92
C ILE A 211 7.29 -34.16 -18.76
N MET A 212 6.09 -34.67 -18.53
CA MET A 212 5.81 -36.09 -18.35
C MET A 212 5.07 -36.64 -19.57
N LEU A 213 5.45 -37.82 -20.05
CA LEU A 213 4.76 -38.53 -21.12
C LEU A 213 3.50 -39.23 -20.58
N ARG A 214 2.40 -39.11 -21.33
CA ARG A 214 1.16 -39.84 -21.08
C ARG A 214 0.90 -40.88 -22.17
N ASP A 215 0.34 -42.01 -21.78
CA ASP A 215 -0.25 -42.94 -22.75
C ASP A 215 -1.68 -42.51 -23.16
N VAL A 216 -2.26 -43.23 -24.12
CA VAL A 216 -3.62 -42.97 -24.63
C VAL A 216 -4.71 -43.07 -23.57
N HIS A 217 -4.42 -43.67 -22.41
CA HIS A 217 -5.32 -43.77 -21.26
C HIS A 217 -5.03 -42.70 -20.19
N GLY A 218 -4.10 -41.77 -20.45
CA GLY A 218 -3.72 -40.68 -19.56
C GLY A 218 -2.72 -41.05 -18.45
N ARG A 219 -2.20 -42.28 -18.44
CA ARG A 219 -1.25 -42.73 -17.41
C ARG A 219 0.13 -42.17 -17.68
N THR A 220 0.79 -41.71 -16.62
CA THR A 220 2.14 -41.11 -16.71
C THR A 220 3.18 -42.22 -16.90
N LYS A 221 3.94 -42.20 -17.99
CA LYS A 221 4.94 -43.22 -18.36
C LYS A 221 6.37 -42.86 -17.98
N GLY A 222 6.66 -41.58 -17.72
CA GLY A 222 8.00 -41.10 -17.36
C GLY A 222 8.24 -39.67 -17.85
N HIS A 223 9.48 -39.18 -17.71
CA HIS A 223 9.88 -37.88 -18.22
C HIS A 223 10.00 -37.90 -19.75
N TYR A 224 9.57 -36.84 -20.41
CA TYR A 224 9.78 -36.66 -21.83
C TYR A 224 11.27 -36.48 -22.12
N MET A 225 11.82 -37.27 -23.06
CA MET A 225 13.23 -37.21 -23.46
C MET A 225 14.20 -37.23 -22.26
N ASN A 226 13.92 -38.07 -21.25
CA ASN A 226 14.70 -38.16 -20.01
C ASN A 226 14.91 -36.82 -19.27
N GLY A 227 13.99 -35.86 -19.43
CA GLY A 227 14.03 -34.57 -18.74
C GLY A 227 14.87 -33.50 -19.41
N GLU A 228 15.35 -33.70 -20.65
CA GLU A 228 16.11 -32.69 -21.42
C GLU A 228 15.37 -31.35 -21.54
N TYR A 229 14.03 -31.39 -21.58
CA TYR A 229 13.17 -30.21 -21.68
C TYR A 229 12.61 -29.75 -20.32
N ASP A 230 13.05 -30.34 -19.21
CA ASP A 230 12.66 -29.89 -17.88
C ASP A 230 13.38 -28.57 -17.54
N LYS A 231 12.63 -27.58 -17.07
CA LYS A 231 13.16 -26.29 -16.61
C LYS A 231 13.11 -26.24 -15.08
N LEU A 232 14.24 -25.97 -14.43
CA LEU A 232 14.28 -25.74 -12.99
C LEU A 232 13.61 -24.39 -12.64
N PRO A 233 12.91 -24.29 -11.50
CA PRO A 233 12.36 -23.02 -11.04
C PRO A 233 13.47 -22.06 -10.62
N VAL A 234 13.25 -20.76 -10.82
CA VAL A 234 14.13 -19.70 -10.31
C VAL A 234 13.45 -19.06 -9.10
N PRO A 235 14.08 -19.06 -7.91
CA PRO A 235 13.48 -18.45 -6.73
C PRO A 235 13.32 -16.94 -6.92
N GLY A 236 12.32 -16.38 -6.25
CA GLY A 236 12.13 -14.93 -6.20
C GLY A 236 13.28 -14.22 -5.48
N GLN A 237 13.47 -12.95 -5.81
CA GLN A 237 14.52 -12.13 -5.21
C GLN A 237 14.11 -11.65 -3.82
N ASN A 238 15.05 -11.70 -2.87
CA ASN A 238 14.83 -11.16 -1.54
C ASN A 238 14.78 -9.63 -1.55
N ILE A 239 14.01 -9.07 -0.63
CA ILE A 239 13.84 -7.63 -0.48
C ILE A 239 14.21 -7.21 0.94
N THR A 240 14.95 -6.11 1.06
CA THR A 240 15.24 -5.45 2.33
C THR A 240 14.44 -4.15 2.40
N LEU A 241 13.67 -3.96 3.46
CA LEU A 241 12.90 -2.75 3.72
C LEU A 241 13.77 -1.69 4.41
N GLY A 242 13.35 -0.42 4.34
CA GLY A 242 13.87 0.67 5.17
C GLY A 242 13.33 0.65 6.60
N LEU A 243 12.37 -0.25 6.86
CA LEU A 243 11.67 -0.41 8.13
C LEU A 243 12.63 -0.84 9.24
N ASP A 244 12.55 -0.17 10.38
CA ASP A 244 13.18 -0.61 11.63
C ASP A 244 12.15 -1.37 12.48
N LEU A 245 12.39 -2.66 12.74
CA LEU A 245 11.41 -3.55 13.37
C LEU A 245 10.98 -3.05 14.76
N LYS A 246 11.94 -2.66 15.59
CA LYS A 246 11.69 -2.19 16.97
C LYS A 246 10.90 -0.89 17.00
N THR A 247 11.19 0.01 16.07
CA THR A 247 10.44 1.27 15.92
C THR A 247 9.02 1.02 15.42
N GLN A 248 8.82 0.09 14.48
CA GLN A 248 7.50 -0.31 14.00
C GLN A 248 6.65 -0.95 15.11
N GLU A 249 7.22 -1.88 15.88
CA GLU A 249 6.56 -2.48 17.04
C GLU A 249 6.11 -1.43 18.05
N LEU A 250 6.99 -0.48 18.38
CA LEU A 250 6.64 0.61 19.27
C LEU A 250 5.49 1.46 18.72
N ALA A 251 5.50 1.78 17.43
CA ALA A 251 4.46 2.58 16.81
C ALA A 251 3.09 1.90 16.84
N GLU A 252 3.01 0.62 16.48
CA GLU A 252 1.75 -0.13 16.56
C GLU A 252 1.26 -0.27 18.00
N ARG A 253 2.18 -0.52 18.94
CA ARG A 253 1.88 -0.56 20.37
C ARG A 253 1.31 0.76 20.88
N LEU A 254 1.88 1.90 20.51
CA LEU A 254 1.40 3.23 20.93
C LEU A 254 0.02 3.57 20.35
N LEU A 255 -0.33 3.02 19.19
CA LEU A 255 -1.63 3.20 18.55
C LEU A 255 -2.74 2.29 19.07
N GLN A 256 -2.44 1.32 19.95
CA GLN A 256 -3.47 0.48 20.55
C GLN A 256 -4.57 1.33 21.21
N GLY A 257 -5.83 0.96 20.96
CA GLY A 257 -6.99 1.70 21.48
C GLY A 257 -7.27 3.05 20.83
N LYS A 258 -6.55 3.40 19.74
CA LYS A 258 -6.64 4.68 19.04
C LYS A 258 -6.77 4.45 17.54
N ILE A 259 -7.47 5.33 16.85
CA ILE A 259 -7.58 5.32 15.39
C ILE A 259 -6.63 6.39 14.86
N GLY A 260 -5.78 6.03 13.90
CA GLY A 260 -4.77 6.95 13.42
C GLY A 260 -3.65 6.29 12.63
N ALA A 261 -2.57 7.05 12.43
CA ALA A 261 -1.37 6.57 11.77
C ALA A 261 -0.11 7.26 12.30
N ILE A 262 1.01 6.56 12.19
CA ILE A 262 2.36 7.08 12.45
C ILE A 262 3.20 6.80 11.22
N VAL A 263 3.93 7.79 10.73
CA VAL A 263 4.86 7.65 9.61
C VAL A 263 6.19 8.28 9.99
N ALA A 264 7.28 7.55 9.84
CA ALA A 264 8.64 8.04 10.00
C ALA A 264 9.44 7.83 8.71
N ILE A 265 10.16 8.87 8.29
CA ILE A 265 10.96 8.93 7.06
C ILE A 265 12.40 9.29 7.44
N GLU A 266 13.38 8.63 6.85
CA GLU A 266 14.79 9.03 6.89
C GLU A 266 15.01 10.18 5.87
N PRO A 267 15.28 11.42 6.30
CA PRO A 267 15.31 12.56 5.38
C PRO A 267 16.36 12.44 4.27
N SER A 268 17.52 11.84 4.58
CA SER A 268 18.64 11.70 3.66
C SER A 268 18.40 10.73 2.49
N THR A 269 17.43 9.83 2.61
CA THR A 269 17.18 8.79 1.61
C THR A 269 15.71 8.71 1.16
N GLY A 270 14.76 9.18 1.96
CA GLY A 270 13.34 8.97 1.73
C GLY A 270 12.82 7.60 2.19
N GLN A 271 13.66 6.77 2.82
CA GLN A 271 13.24 5.46 3.29
C GLN A 271 12.22 5.60 4.43
N ILE A 272 11.17 4.78 4.38
CA ILE A 272 10.18 4.65 5.45
C ILE A 272 10.78 3.81 6.57
N LEU A 273 10.99 4.45 7.71
CA LEU A 273 11.55 3.86 8.93
C LEU A 273 10.49 3.13 9.74
N CYS A 274 9.26 3.62 9.67
CA CYS A 274 8.09 3.11 10.36
C CYS A 274 6.83 3.63 9.65
N MET A 275 5.83 2.77 9.46
CA MET A 275 4.51 3.14 8.97
C MET A 275 3.45 2.29 9.67
N ALA A 276 2.85 2.83 10.72
CA ALA A 276 1.80 2.16 11.47
C ALA A 276 0.45 2.79 11.14
N SER A 277 -0.58 1.96 10.99
CA SER A 277 -1.98 2.35 10.83
C SER A 277 -2.80 1.63 11.87
N SER A 278 -3.77 2.31 12.48
CA SER A 278 -4.60 1.73 13.52
C SER A 278 -6.09 2.06 13.32
N PRO A 279 -7.00 1.10 13.55
CA PRO A 279 -6.74 -0.27 13.99
C PRO A 279 -5.99 -1.11 12.95
N THR A 280 -5.12 -1.99 13.42
CA THR A 280 -4.37 -2.96 12.61
C THR A 280 -4.91 -4.37 12.82
N TYR A 281 -4.32 -5.34 12.14
CA TYR A 281 -4.59 -6.78 12.27
C TYR A 281 -3.27 -7.56 12.19
N ASP A 282 -3.27 -8.80 12.65
CA ASP A 282 -2.13 -9.70 12.49
C ASP A 282 -2.06 -10.18 11.03
N PRO A 283 -0.98 -9.94 10.27
CA PRO A 283 -0.86 -10.43 8.90
C PRO A 283 -0.93 -11.97 8.80
N GLY A 284 -0.58 -12.71 9.85
CA GLY A 284 -0.66 -14.17 9.92
C GLY A 284 -2.08 -14.74 9.80
N ILE A 285 -3.13 -13.97 10.09
CA ILE A 285 -4.51 -14.43 9.88
C ILE A 285 -4.99 -14.25 8.43
N MET A 286 -4.21 -13.52 7.62
CA MET A 286 -4.50 -13.20 6.22
C MET A 286 -3.76 -14.13 5.25
N VAL A 287 -3.39 -15.32 5.71
CA VAL A 287 -2.81 -16.41 4.93
C VAL A 287 -3.59 -17.70 5.16
N GLY A 288 -3.31 -18.72 4.34
CA GLY A 288 -3.90 -20.04 4.54
C GLY A 288 -5.40 -20.10 4.22
N ARG A 289 -6.02 -21.19 4.69
CA ARG A 289 -7.43 -21.54 4.43
C ARG A 289 -8.42 -20.53 5.01
N ASP A 290 -8.11 -19.97 6.17
CA ASP A 290 -9.01 -19.08 6.88
C ASP A 290 -8.92 -17.62 6.43
N ARG A 291 -8.03 -17.30 5.48
CA ARG A 291 -7.87 -15.95 4.90
C ARG A 291 -9.22 -15.36 4.48
N SER A 292 -10.06 -16.11 3.78
CA SER A 292 -11.35 -15.59 3.27
C SER A 292 -12.28 -15.16 4.41
N LYS A 293 -12.38 -15.97 5.48
CA LYS A 293 -13.17 -15.65 6.67
C LYS A 293 -12.60 -14.46 7.42
N ALA A 294 -11.27 -14.42 7.59
CA ALA A 294 -10.58 -13.32 8.25
C ALA A 294 -10.78 -12.00 7.47
N HIS A 295 -10.61 -12.04 6.15
CA HIS A 295 -10.84 -10.88 5.29
C HIS A 295 -12.28 -10.36 5.39
N GLU A 296 -13.26 -11.25 5.37
CA GLU A 296 -14.67 -10.88 5.52
C GLU A 296 -14.94 -10.20 6.87
N SER A 297 -14.44 -10.78 7.97
CA SER A 297 -14.53 -10.20 9.32
C SER A 297 -13.90 -8.81 9.41
N LEU A 298 -12.67 -8.66 8.89
CA LEU A 298 -11.95 -7.39 8.89
C LEU A 298 -12.60 -6.34 7.98
N SER A 299 -13.18 -6.75 6.86
CA SER A 299 -13.88 -5.86 5.91
C SER A 299 -15.19 -5.33 6.49
N LYS A 300 -15.95 -6.18 7.20
CA LYS A 300 -17.19 -5.80 7.88
C LYS A 300 -16.97 -4.99 9.16
N ASN A 301 -15.74 -4.97 9.68
CA ASN A 301 -15.43 -4.25 10.92
C ASN A 301 -15.63 -2.73 10.73
N PRO A 302 -16.50 -2.08 11.54
CA PRO A 302 -16.79 -0.65 11.39
C PRO A 302 -15.55 0.24 11.49
N ARG A 303 -14.53 -0.18 12.26
CA ARG A 303 -13.29 0.58 12.44
C ARG A 303 -12.31 0.45 11.28
N LYS A 304 -12.65 -0.29 10.22
CA LYS A 304 -11.89 -0.40 8.96
C LYS A 304 -10.40 -0.74 9.20
N PRO A 305 -10.08 -1.89 9.81
CA PRO A 305 -8.70 -2.31 10.06
C PRO A 305 -7.90 -2.58 8.78
N LEU A 306 -8.55 -2.90 7.65
CA LEU A 306 -7.88 -3.08 6.36
C LEU A 306 -7.40 -1.76 5.72
N LEU A 307 -7.88 -0.61 6.20
CA LEU A 307 -7.53 0.69 5.65
C LEU A 307 -6.14 1.12 6.14
N ASN A 308 -5.20 1.30 5.20
CA ASN A 308 -3.91 1.92 5.49
C ASN A 308 -4.07 3.44 5.63
N ARG A 309 -4.33 3.91 6.85
CA ARG A 309 -4.57 5.34 7.14
C ARG A 309 -3.36 6.22 6.86
N ALA A 310 -2.15 5.68 6.86
CA ALA A 310 -0.93 6.44 6.60
C ALA A 310 -0.89 7.02 5.18
N ILE A 311 -1.44 6.30 4.19
CA ILE A 311 -1.41 6.68 2.76
C ILE A 311 -2.81 6.86 2.16
N MET A 312 -3.85 6.30 2.78
CA MET A 312 -5.23 6.35 2.29
C MET A 312 -6.12 7.31 3.09
N GLY A 313 -5.76 7.58 4.34
CA GLY A 313 -6.50 8.50 5.20
C GLY A 313 -6.21 9.94 4.76
N THR A 314 -7.23 10.62 4.25
CA THR A 314 -7.13 12.04 3.88
C THR A 314 -7.84 12.88 4.92
N TYR A 315 -7.07 13.70 5.62
CA TYR A 315 -7.57 14.49 6.74
C TYR A 315 -7.13 15.96 6.62
N PRO A 316 -7.81 16.90 7.29
CA PRO A 316 -7.29 18.25 7.42
C PRO A 316 -5.93 18.22 8.15
N PRO A 317 -4.85 18.78 7.56
CA PRO A 317 -3.54 18.80 8.21
C PRO A 317 -3.51 19.69 9.46
N GLY A 318 -4.45 20.62 9.58
CA GLY A 318 -4.51 21.61 10.64
C GLY A 318 -3.21 22.41 10.74
N SER A 319 -2.81 22.77 11.96
CA SER A 319 -1.66 23.67 12.19
C SER A 319 -0.29 23.13 11.73
N THR A 320 -0.16 21.87 11.32
CA THR A 320 1.06 21.38 10.65
C THR A 320 1.27 22.08 9.30
N PHE A 321 0.17 22.39 8.60
CA PHE A 321 0.17 23.04 7.29
C PHE A 321 0.72 24.47 7.31
N LYS A 322 0.71 25.14 8.47
CA LYS A 322 1.27 26.50 8.62
C LYS A 322 2.74 26.59 8.24
N ILE A 323 3.48 25.48 8.32
CA ILE A 323 4.88 25.43 7.88
C ILE A 323 4.98 25.65 6.37
N SER A 324 4.11 25.04 5.56
CA SER A 324 4.10 25.31 4.11
C SER A 324 3.70 26.75 3.81
N GLN A 325 2.73 27.28 4.56
CA GLN A 325 2.28 28.68 4.43
C GLN A 325 3.37 29.69 4.81
N ALA A 326 4.17 29.42 5.85
CA ALA A 326 5.33 30.24 6.22
C ALA A 326 6.35 30.32 5.09
N LEU A 327 6.76 29.15 4.57
CA LEU A 327 7.76 29.04 3.52
C LEU A 327 7.30 29.74 2.23
N LEU A 328 6.06 29.49 1.83
CA LEU A 328 5.43 30.09 0.66
C LEU A 328 5.33 31.60 0.83
N GLY A 329 4.91 32.09 1.99
CA GLY A 329 4.78 33.52 2.23
C GLY A 329 6.12 34.27 2.21
N LEU A 330 7.19 33.66 2.72
CA LEU A 330 8.55 34.18 2.61
C LEU A 330 9.07 34.17 1.16
N GLN A 331 8.79 33.10 0.42
CA GLN A 331 9.18 32.96 -0.99
C GLN A 331 8.49 34.01 -1.87
N GLU A 332 7.20 34.22 -1.64
CA GLU A 332 6.38 35.14 -2.44
C GLU A 332 6.39 36.59 -1.93
N GLY A 333 7.01 36.84 -0.77
CA GLY A 333 7.12 38.18 -0.17
C GLY A 333 5.81 38.72 0.41
N SER A 334 4.83 37.85 0.70
CA SER A 334 3.63 38.26 1.47
C SER A 334 3.94 38.46 2.95
N ILE A 335 5.03 37.87 3.43
CA ILE A 335 5.63 38.12 4.74
C ILE A 335 7.16 38.22 4.61
N ASP A 336 7.78 38.86 5.59
CA ASP A 336 9.23 38.83 5.82
C ASP A 336 9.48 38.41 7.28
N PRO A 337 10.72 38.10 7.69
CA PRO A 337 10.99 37.64 9.05
C PRO A 337 10.72 38.66 10.17
N LYS A 338 10.68 39.96 9.85
CA LYS A 338 10.53 41.06 10.81
C LYS A 338 9.08 41.49 10.97
N ILE A 339 8.22 41.22 10.00
CA ILE A 339 6.83 41.63 10.08
C ILE A 339 6.13 40.97 11.27
N SER A 340 5.34 41.78 11.98
CA SER A 340 4.50 41.34 13.07
C SER A 340 3.03 41.59 12.76
N PHE A 341 2.17 40.65 13.13
CA PHE A 341 0.71 40.79 13.00
C PHE A 341 0.02 40.79 14.36
N PRO A 342 -1.10 41.52 14.51
CA PRO A 342 -1.91 41.47 15.71
C PRO A 342 -2.68 40.15 15.82
N CYS A 343 -2.84 39.65 17.04
CA CYS A 343 -3.69 38.52 17.39
C CYS A 343 -4.40 38.80 18.72
N HIS A 344 -5.64 39.30 18.63
CA HIS A 344 -6.52 39.49 19.79
C HIS A 344 -7.41 38.26 19.93
N HIS A 345 -6.80 37.12 20.28
CA HIS A 345 -7.46 35.79 20.29
C HIS A 345 -8.04 35.36 18.93
N GLY A 346 -7.51 35.89 17.83
CA GLY A 346 -7.94 35.50 16.48
C GLY A 346 -7.59 36.51 15.40
N PHE A 347 -7.91 36.12 14.17
CA PHE A 347 -7.99 37.02 13.03
C PHE A 347 -9.40 37.59 12.97
N SER A 348 -9.55 38.89 13.24
CA SER A 348 -10.82 39.61 13.13
C SER A 348 -10.67 40.70 12.09
N TYR A 349 -11.34 40.55 10.94
CA TYR A 349 -11.27 41.54 9.86
C TYR A 349 -12.56 41.56 9.04
N LYS A 350 -13.14 42.75 8.87
CA LYS A 350 -14.39 42.97 8.09
C LYS A 350 -15.53 41.99 8.45
N GLY A 351 -15.75 41.77 9.75
CA GLY A 351 -16.82 40.89 10.25
C GLY A 351 -16.50 39.39 10.24
N LEU A 352 -15.37 38.97 9.66
CA LEU A 352 -14.90 37.58 9.72
C LEU A 352 -14.02 37.37 10.95
N HIS A 353 -14.27 36.29 11.71
CA HIS A 353 -13.46 35.90 12.86
C HIS A 353 -12.96 34.46 12.73
N VAL A 354 -11.63 34.27 12.81
CA VAL A 354 -10.98 32.96 12.98
C VAL A 354 -10.29 32.95 14.32
N GLY A 355 -10.81 32.16 15.27
CA GLY A 355 -10.31 32.12 16.64
C GLY A 355 -8.86 31.63 16.76
N CYS A 356 -8.19 32.05 17.83
CA CYS A 356 -6.84 31.66 18.21
C CYS A 356 -6.75 31.51 19.73
N HIS A 357 -5.75 30.77 20.21
CA HIS A 357 -5.44 30.67 21.64
C HIS A 357 -4.53 31.83 22.09
N GLY A 358 -4.38 31.99 23.40
CA GLY A 358 -3.61 33.08 24.00
C GLY A 358 -2.09 32.94 23.78
N HIS A 359 -1.45 34.03 23.36
CA HIS A 359 -0.01 34.20 23.26
C HIS A 359 0.32 35.71 23.12
N ALA A 360 1.61 36.07 23.16
CA ALA A 360 2.04 37.45 22.95
C ALA A 360 1.59 38.00 21.58
N SER A 361 1.21 39.27 21.54
CA SER A 361 0.77 39.99 20.35
C SER A 361 1.21 41.47 20.43
N PRO A 362 1.62 42.10 19.32
CA PRO A 362 1.78 41.54 17.98
C PRO A 362 2.94 40.53 17.92
N ILE A 363 2.93 39.65 16.92
CA ILE A 363 3.86 38.50 16.86
C ILE A 363 4.49 38.37 15.47
N ASN A 364 5.80 38.09 15.44
CA ASN A 364 6.57 37.81 14.22
C ASN A 364 6.63 36.30 13.90
N LEU A 365 7.20 35.93 12.74
CA LEU A 365 7.09 34.59 12.18
C LEU A 365 7.54 33.44 13.11
N VAL A 366 8.73 33.53 13.69
CA VAL A 366 9.32 32.44 14.48
C VAL A 366 8.48 32.09 15.71
N PRO A 367 8.12 33.02 16.61
CA PRO A 367 7.20 32.73 17.70
C PRO A 367 5.78 32.46 17.19
N ALA A 368 5.32 33.00 16.05
CA ALA A 368 4.01 32.63 15.50
C ALA A 368 3.95 31.14 15.09
N ILE A 369 5.04 30.57 14.56
CA ILE A 369 5.17 29.12 14.36
C ILE A 369 5.22 28.40 15.70
N GLY A 370 6.05 28.90 16.64
CA GLY A 370 6.29 28.30 17.95
C GLY A 370 5.04 28.18 18.83
N THR A 371 4.25 29.25 18.89
CA THR A 371 2.97 29.28 19.59
C THR A 371 1.83 28.82 18.70
N SER A 372 2.00 28.65 17.39
CA SER A 372 0.93 28.25 16.47
C SER A 372 -0.19 29.29 16.31
N CYS A 373 0.13 30.57 16.29
CA CYS A 373 -0.82 31.68 16.08
C CYS A 373 -1.64 31.50 14.79
N ASN A 374 -2.97 31.44 14.86
CA ASN A 374 -3.83 31.38 13.66
C ASN A 374 -3.82 32.72 12.89
N SER A 375 -3.91 33.84 13.62
CA SER A 375 -4.03 35.17 13.02
C SER A 375 -2.89 35.51 12.06
N TYR A 376 -1.65 35.16 12.43
CA TYR A 376 -0.47 35.40 11.61
C TYR A 376 -0.58 34.76 10.21
N PHE A 377 -1.04 33.51 10.15
CA PHE A 377 -1.17 32.79 8.87
C PHE A 377 -2.38 33.24 8.07
N CYS A 378 -3.47 33.65 8.72
CA CYS A 378 -4.59 34.30 8.04
C CYS A 378 -4.14 35.61 7.37
N TRP A 379 -3.41 36.47 8.08
CA TRP A 379 -2.84 37.69 7.51
C TRP A 379 -1.88 37.41 6.36
N ASN A 380 -1.01 36.41 6.49
CA ASN A 380 -0.11 35.98 5.42
C ASN A 380 -0.87 35.60 4.15
N LEU A 381 -1.85 34.69 4.24
CA LEU A 381 -2.63 34.26 3.08
C LEU A 381 -3.43 35.42 2.48
N PHE A 382 -4.07 36.24 3.34
CA PHE A 382 -4.84 37.39 2.89
C PHE A 382 -3.98 38.38 2.09
N ARG A 383 -2.76 38.69 2.57
CA ARG A 383 -1.81 39.54 1.85
C ARG A 383 -1.36 38.94 0.52
N LEU A 384 -1.13 37.63 0.48
CA LEU A 384 -0.75 36.95 -0.76
C LEU A 384 -1.87 37.03 -1.80
N LEU A 385 -3.09 36.61 -1.43
CA LEU A 385 -4.23 36.54 -2.34
C LEU A 385 -4.77 37.92 -2.73
N SER A 386 -4.52 38.95 -1.93
CA SER A 386 -4.95 40.33 -2.21
C SER A 386 -3.90 41.13 -3.01
N ASN A 387 -2.73 40.57 -3.32
CA ASN A 387 -1.67 41.29 -4.03
C ASN A 387 -1.94 41.37 -5.54
N LYS A 388 -2.90 42.21 -5.92
CA LYS A 388 -3.26 42.47 -7.32
C LYS A 388 -2.11 43.05 -8.14
N ARG A 389 -1.21 43.83 -7.52
CA ARG A 389 -0.04 44.40 -8.22
C ARG A 389 0.90 43.31 -8.72
N LYS A 390 1.08 42.22 -7.97
CA LYS A 390 1.98 41.12 -8.34
C LYS A 390 1.31 40.08 -9.24
N TYR A 391 0.05 39.73 -8.96
CA TYR A 391 -0.60 38.59 -9.62
C TYR A 391 -1.71 38.97 -10.61
N GLY A 392 -2.15 40.22 -10.64
CA GLY A 392 -3.27 40.71 -11.45
C GLY A 392 -4.65 40.33 -10.90
N SER A 393 -4.85 39.06 -10.51
CA SER A 393 -6.12 38.53 -10.00
C SER A 393 -5.94 37.58 -8.81
N VAL A 394 -7.02 37.33 -8.07
CA VAL A 394 -7.02 36.34 -6.98
C VAL A 394 -6.87 34.92 -7.51
N GLN A 395 -7.40 34.65 -8.71
CA GLN A 395 -7.26 33.37 -9.40
C GLN A 395 -5.78 33.05 -9.69
N ASN A 396 -5.03 34.04 -10.21
CA ASN A 396 -3.60 33.86 -10.48
C ASN A 396 -2.80 33.65 -9.18
N ALA A 397 -3.10 34.43 -8.14
CA ALA A 397 -2.46 34.27 -6.83
C ALA A 397 -2.73 32.87 -6.23
N MET A 398 -3.96 32.35 -6.37
CA MET A 398 -4.33 31.01 -5.95
C MET A 398 -3.63 29.92 -6.77
N THR A 399 -3.45 30.12 -8.07
CA THR A 399 -2.68 29.20 -8.92
C THR A 399 -1.23 29.12 -8.45
N VAL A 400 -0.59 30.26 -8.18
CA VAL A 400 0.78 30.31 -7.61
C VAL A 400 0.83 29.60 -6.25
N TRP A 401 -0.15 29.86 -5.37
CA TRP A 401 -0.24 29.20 -4.07
C TRP A 401 -0.33 27.68 -4.19
N LYS A 402 -1.22 27.19 -5.05
CA LYS A 402 -1.39 25.77 -5.34
C LYS A 402 -0.12 25.15 -5.92
N ASP A 403 0.53 25.81 -6.88
CA ASP A 403 1.70 25.26 -7.55
C ASP A 403 2.89 25.07 -6.61
N HIS A 404 3.09 25.98 -5.64
CA HIS A 404 4.06 25.78 -4.56
C HIS A 404 3.74 24.55 -3.71
N LEU A 405 2.47 24.38 -3.31
CA LEU A 405 2.05 23.22 -2.52
C LEU A 405 2.21 21.91 -3.29
N VAL A 406 1.93 21.91 -4.59
CA VAL A 406 2.16 20.75 -5.46
C VAL A 406 3.64 20.40 -5.54
N LYS A 407 4.53 21.40 -5.67
CA LYS A 407 5.99 21.19 -5.64
C LYS A 407 6.48 20.67 -4.28
N MET A 408 5.79 21.00 -3.19
CA MET A 408 6.00 20.42 -1.86
C MET A 408 5.39 19.01 -1.68
N GLY A 409 4.74 18.46 -2.71
CA GLY A 409 4.17 17.11 -2.66
C GLY A 409 2.75 17.01 -2.08
N PHE A 410 2.00 18.11 -2.03
CA PHE A 410 0.58 18.08 -1.68
C PHE A 410 -0.33 18.05 -2.92
N GLY A 411 -1.56 17.56 -2.75
CA GLY A 411 -2.61 17.55 -3.79
C GLY A 411 -2.45 16.48 -4.87
N TYR A 412 -1.30 15.82 -4.93
CA TYR A 412 -1.00 14.67 -5.78
C TYR A 412 -0.34 13.56 -4.97
N LYS A 413 -0.35 12.35 -5.52
CA LYS A 413 0.39 11.22 -4.96
C LYS A 413 1.89 11.55 -4.95
N LEU A 414 2.57 11.25 -3.84
CA LEU A 414 4.01 11.35 -3.75
C LEU A 414 4.68 10.30 -4.64
N GLY A 415 4.07 9.12 -4.75
CA GLY A 415 4.58 7.98 -5.52
C GLY A 415 5.26 6.94 -4.62
N ILE A 416 4.72 6.68 -3.43
CA ILE A 416 5.22 5.59 -2.58
C ILE A 416 5.07 4.24 -3.28
N ASP A 417 6.01 3.33 -3.04
CA ASP A 417 6.05 1.96 -3.53
C ASP A 417 5.02 1.02 -2.86
N LEU A 418 3.85 1.56 -2.48
CA LEU A 418 2.72 0.82 -1.92
C LEU A 418 1.43 1.12 -2.70
N PRO A 419 0.54 0.12 -2.87
CA PRO A 419 -0.73 0.35 -3.56
C PRO A 419 -1.67 1.21 -2.71
N GLY A 420 -2.56 1.94 -3.38
CA GLY A 420 -3.70 2.61 -2.72
C GLY A 420 -3.46 4.04 -2.23
N GLU A 421 -2.27 4.62 -2.46
CA GLU A 421 -1.98 6.02 -2.08
C GLU A 421 -3.07 6.98 -2.60
N LYS A 422 -3.58 7.83 -1.69
CA LYS A 422 -4.53 8.91 -1.99
C LYS A 422 -3.77 10.23 -2.13
N ARG A 423 -4.28 11.09 -3.00
CA ARG A 423 -3.63 12.37 -3.37
C ARG A 423 -3.85 13.53 -2.38
N GLY A 424 -4.80 13.40 -1.45
CA GLY A 424 -5.31 14.56 -0.69
C GLY A 424 -6.07 15.56 -1.57
N MET A 425 -6.28 16.78 -1.10
CA MET A 425 -6.96 17.83 -1.84
C MET A 425 -6.32 19.18 -1.53
N ILE A 426 -5.84 19.85 -2.57
CA ILE A 426 -5.46 21.27 -2.54
C ILE A 426 -6.39 21.99 -3.52
N PRO A 427 -7.18 22.99 -3.07
CA PRO A 427 -8.10 23.69 -3.94
C PRO A 427 -7.34 24.51 -4.99
N ASN A 428 -7.99 24.74 -6.13
CA ASN A 428 -7.50 25.59 -7.21
C ASN A 428 -8.49 26.74 -7.48
N ALA A 429 -8.11 27.69 -8.32
CA ALA A 429 -8.99 28.82 -8.65
C ALA A 429 -10.33 28.34 -9.25
N GLN A 430 -10.29 27.38 -10.19
CA GLN A 430 -11.49 26.84 -10.86
C GLN A 430 -12.50 26.22 -9.87
N TYR A 431 -12.01 25.57 -8.81
CA TYR A 431 -12.84 24.98 -7.77
C TYR A 431 -13.68 26.07 -7.09
N TYR A 432 -13.06 27.19 -6.71
CA TYR A 432 -13.76 28.30 -6.08
C TYR A 432 -14.55 29.15 -7.07
N ASP A 433 -14.09 29.31 -8.30
CA ASP A 433 -14.85 30.00 -9.35
C ASP A 433 -16.18 29.29 -9.60
N LYS A 434 -16.18 27.95 -9.59
CA LYS A 434 -17.42 27.15 -9.69
C LYS A 434 -18.31 27.30 -8.45
N ALA A 435 -17.73 27.24 -7.25
CA ALA A 435 -18.50 27.33 -6.00
C ALA A 435 -19.12 28.72 -5.77
N TYR A 436 -18.39 29.79 -6.12
CA TYR A 436 -18.76 31.18 -5.84
C TYR A 436 -19.07 32.00 -7.09
N LYS A 437 -19.26 31.36 -8.25
CA LYS A 437 -19.53 32.03 -9.54
C LYS A 437 -18.52 33.14 -9.85
N GLY A 438 -17.24 32.85 -9.63
CA GLY A 438 -16.12 33.79 -9.79
C GLY A 438 -16.01 34.91 -8.73
N SER A 439 -16.93 34.98 -7.77
CA SER A 439 -17.03 36.05 -6.77
C SER A 439 -16.50 35.62 -5.40
N TRP A 440 -15.20 35.39 -5.30
CA TRP A 440 -14.52 35.05 -4.04
C TRP A 440 -13.21 35.83 -3.89
N ASN A 441 -12.71 35.93 -2.65
CA ASN A 441 -11.44 36.58 -2.36
C ASN A 441 -10.69 35.87 -1.22
N GLY A 442 -9.55 36.40 -0.79
CA GLY A 442 -8.75 35.78 0.28
C GLY A 442 -9.46 35.62 1.63
N LEU A 443 -10.48 36.44 1.92
CA LEU A 443 -11.30 36.27 3.13
C LEU A 443 -12.30 35.11 2.99
N THR A 444 -12.86 34.91 1.78
CA THR A 444 -13.78 33.80 1.50
C THR A 444 -13.15 32.44 1.78
N VAL A 445 -11.85 32.30 1.50
CA VAL A 445 -11.10 31.03 1.57
C VAL A 445 -10.09 31.02 2.72
N ILE A 446 -10.22 31.90 3.71
CA ILE A 446 -9.17 32.14 4.73
C ILE A 446 -8.79 30.89 5.52
N SER A 447 -9.71 29.93 5.68
CA SER A 447 -9.52 28.70 6.46
C SER A 447 -8.37 27.82 5.94
N ILE A 448 -8.08 27.87 4.64
CA ILE A 448 -6.98 27.10 4.05
C ILE A 448 -5.61 27.56 4.57
N SER A 449 -5.50 28.79 5.08
CA SER A 449 -4.26 29.34 5.67
C SER A 449 -3.78 28.55 6.91
N ILE A 450 -4.68 27.83 7.57
CA ILE A 450 -4.39 27.05 8.77
C ILE A 450 -4.59 25.54 8.55
N GLY A 451 -4.67 25.10 7.29
CA GLY A 451 -4.84 23.70 6.93
C GLY A 451 -6.24 23.16 7.23
N GLN A 452 -7.26 24.03 7.11
CA GLN A 452 -8.69 23.72 7.26
C GLN A 452 -9.45 24.00 5.95
N GLY A 453 -10.76 23.80 5.97
CA GLY A 453 -11.61 23.95 4.79
C GLY A 453 -11.42 22.77 3.84
N GLU A 454 -11.11 23.06 2.58
CA GLU A 454 -10.99 22.04 1.53
C GLU A 454 -9.62 21.34 1.50
N VAL A 455 -8.66 21.83 2.28
CA VAL A 455 -7.31 21.26 2.34
C VAL A 455 -7.34 19.93 3.09
N THR A 456 -6.99 18.86 2.39
CA THR A 456 -6.74 17.55 3.01
C THR A 456 -5.40 16.96 2.58
N SER A 457 -4.77 16.23 3.48
CA SER A 457 -3.49 15.56 3.25
C SER A 457 -3.45 14.20 3.94
N THR A 458 -2.57 13.32 3.46
CA THR A 458 -2.28 12.06 4.14
C THR A 458 -1.23 12.25 5.23
N PRO A 459 -1.17 11.39 6.27
CA PRO A 459 -0.08 11.38 7.23
C PRO A 459 1.30 11.25 6.57
N LEU A 460 1.41 10.49 5.48
CA LEU A 460 2.62 10.42 4.65
C LEU A 460 3.03 11.78 4.07
N GLN A 461 2.08 12.57 3.54
CA GLN A 461 2.36 13.92 3.03
C GLN A 461 2.82 14.87 4.16
N ILE A 462 2.26 14.74 5.36
CA ILE A 462 2.68 15.52 6.53
C ILE A 462 4.10 15.13 6.98
N ALA A 463 4.43 13.83 7.01
CA ALA A 463 5.78 13.36 7.29
C ALA A 463 6.78 13.82 6.22
N ASN A 464 6.37 13.83 4.95
CA ASN A 464 7.17 14.34 3.85
C ASN A 464 7.45 15.85 3.99
N LEU A 465 6.49 16.64 4.49
CA LEU A 465 6.74 18.05 4.82
C LEU A 465 7.81 18.20 5.92
N ALA A 466 7.80 17.33 6.93
CA ALA A 466 8.86 17.33 7.95
C ALA A 466 10.23 16.98 7.35
N ALA A 467 10.30 15.98 6.46
CA ALA A 467 11.53 15.59 5.75
C ALA A 467 12.06 16.73 4.85
N GLN A 468 11.17 17.45 4.17
CA GLN A 468 11.52 18.63 3.37
C GLN A 468 12.18 19.74 4.19
N VAL A 469 11.63 20.01 5.39
CA VAL A 469 12.17 21.03 6.30
C VAL A 469 13.49 20.57 6.90
N ALA A 470 13.59 19.29 7.27
CA ALA A 470 14.82 18.67 7.72
C ALA A 470 15.95 18.83 6.69
N ASN A 471 15.67 18.59 5.41
CA ASN A 471 16.61 18.72 4.30
C ASN A 471 16.82 20.15 3.79
N ARG A 472 16.03 21.12 4.27
CA ARG A 472 16.03 22.52 3.82
C ARG A 472 15.77 22.69 2.32
N GLY A 473 14.68 22.12 1.81
CA GLY A 473 14.15 22.45 0.48
C GLY A 473 14.12 21.35 -0.56
N PHE A 474 14.45 20.11 -0.18
CA PHE A 474 14.25 18.96 -1.05
C PHE A 474 13.80 17.73 -0.27
N PHE A 475 13.25 16.76 -0.97
CA PHE A 475 12.93 15.44 -0.43
C PHE A 475 13.19 14.35 -1.47
N TYR A 476 13.30 13.12 -1.00
CA TYR A 476 13.26 11.93 -1.86
C TYR A 476 11.85 11.38 -1.82
N THR A 477 11.38 10.79 -2.92
CA THR A 477 10.07 10.13 -2.93
C THR A 477 10.05 9.06 -1.84
N PRO A 478 9.13 9.14 -0.85
CA PRO A 478 9.13 8.20 0.26
C PRO A 478 8.90 6.77 -0.23
N HIS A 479 9.66 5.81 0.27
CA HIS A 479 9.59 4.42 -0.18
C HIS A 479 9.92 3.44 0.95
N VAL A 480 9.30 2.27 0.92
CA VAL A 480 9.48 1.21 1.92
C VAL A 480 10.66 0.33 1.56
N VAL A 481 10.88 -0.01 0.29
CA VAL A 481 11.95 -0.93 -0.10
C VAL A 481 13.30 -0.23 -0.19
N ARG A 482 14.25 -0.66 0.64
CA ARG A 482 15.64 -0.15 0.65
C ARG A 482 16.51 -0.79 -0.42
N SER A 483 16.32 -2.08 -0.70
CA SER A 483 17.07 -2.78 -1.74
C SER A 483 16.38 -4.07 -2.18
N VAL A 484 16.63 -4.46 -3.43
CA VAL A 484 16.24 -5.74 -4.01
C VAL A 484 17.51 -6.54 -4.29
N GLN A 485 17.53 -7.82 -3.92
CA GLN A 485 18.67 -8.70 -4.13
C GLN A 485 19.02 -8.79 -5.62
N GLY A 486 20.25 -8.40 -5.97
CA GLY A 486 20.73 -8.45 -7.36
C GLY A 486 20.11 -7.40 -8.28
N GLY A 487 19.38 -6.41 -7.75
CA GLY A 487 18.72 -5.35 -8.52
C GLY A 487 19.06 -3.94 -8.03
N GLN A 488 18.67 -2.95 -8.81
CA GLN A 488 18.75 -1.53 -8.44
C GLN A 488 17.35 -0.96 -8.14
N LEU A 489 17.28 -0.03 -7.20
CA LEU A 489 16.07 0.76 -6.97
C LEU A 489 15.77 1.67 -8.16
N ASP A 490 14.48 1.93 -8.39
CA ASP A 490 14.05 2.92 -9.37
C ASP A 490 14.66 4.30 -9.02
N THR A 491 15.17 4.99 -10.04
CA THR A 491 15.69 6.35 -9.97
C THR A 491 14.69 7.35 -9.34
N LEU A 492 13.39 7.07 -9.40
CA LEU A 492 12.34 7.84 -8.71
C LEU A 492 12.61 8.00 -7.20
N TYR A 493 13.20 6.98 -6.58
CA TYR A 493 13.44 6.91 -5.14
C TYR A 493 14.81 7.48 -4.73
N THR A 494 15.73 7.62 -5.68
CA THR A 494 17.10 8.12 -5.43
C THR A 494 17.32 9.53 -5.95
N ARG A 495 16.36 10.12 -6.67
CA ARG A 495 16.43 11.51 -7.17
C ARG A 495 15.85 12.52 -6.18
N LYS A 496 16.62 13.57 -5.89
CA LYS A 496 16.14 14.72 -5.11
C LYS A 496 15.03 15.47 -5.86
N ARG A 497 13.93 15.73 -5.17
CA ARG A 497 12.82 16.58 -5.62
C ARG A 497 12.87 17.89 -4.85
N TYR A 498 13.13 18.98 -5.57
CA TYR A 498 13.24 20.32 -5.00
C TYR A 498 11.87 21.00 -4.94
N THR A 499 11.58 21.69 -3.85
CA THR A 499 10.32 22.42 -3.66
C THR A 499 10.26 23.72 -4.46
N GLY A 500 11.42 24.23 -4.90
CA GLY A 500 11.55 25.53 -5.56
C GLY A 500 11.57 26.73 -4.59
N ILE A 501 11.52 26.49 -3.29
CA ILE A 501 11.66 27.53 -2.27
C ILE A 501 13.14 27.73 -1.92
N ASN A 502 13.55 28.99 -1.76
CA ASN A 502 14.91 29.31 -1.38
C ASN A 502 15.29 28.66 -0.03
N ARG A 503 16.42 27.94 -0.01
CA ARG A 503 16.94 27.22 1.16
C ARG A 503 16.93 28.08 2.44
N ARG A 504 17.29 29.36 2.35
CA ARG A 504 17.37 30.27 3.51
C ARG A 504 16.06 30.43 4.28
N TRP A 505 14.91 30.23 3.61
CA TRP A 505 13.59 30.35 4.25
C TRP A 505 13.29 29.18 5.17
N TYR A 506 13.91 28.03 4.94
CA TYR A 506 13.74 26.86 5.80
C TYR A 506 14.35 27.07 7.18
N ASP A 507 15.38 27.90 7.33
CA ASP A 507 15.99 28.16 8.63
C ASP A 507 15.03 28.88 9.60
N TYR A 508 14.14 29.75 9.07
CA TYR A 508 13.08 30.35 9.87
C TYR A 508 11.99 29.35 10.26
N ALA A 509 11.63 28.44 9.35
CA ALA A 509 10.69 27.35 9.67
C ALA A 509 11.25 26.44 10.76
N VAL A 510 12.54 26.09 10.66
CA VAL A 510 13.25 25.26 11.64
C VAL A 510 13.35 25.98 12.99
N ALA A 511 13.74 27.26 13.01
CA ALA A 511 13.79 28.04 14.24
C ALA A 511 12.40 28.11 14.91
N GLY A 512 11.33 28.29 14.14
CA GLY A 512 9.97 28.25 14.65
C GLY A 512 9.57 26.88 15.21
N MET A 513 9.91 25.80 14.51
CA MET A 513 9.67 24.42 14.97
C MET A 513 10.50 24.08 16.22
N ARG A 514 11.73 24.59 16.34
CA ARG A 514 12.56 24.44 17.53
C ARG A 514 11.98 25.23 18.70
N LYS A 515 11.53 26.47 18.46
CA LYS A 515 10.86 27.30 19.47
C LYS A 515 9.59 26.62 20.00
N ALA A 516 8.84 25.92 19.14
CA ALA A 516 7.67 25.13 19.56
C ALA A 516 8.05 24.05 20.59
N VAL A 517 9.22 23.43 20.44
CA VAL A 517 9.71 22.37 21.34
C VAL A 517 10.29 22.95 22.64
N ILE A 518 11.05 24.03 22.57
CA ILE A 518 11.69 24.61 23.77
C ILE A 518 10.67 25.33 24.66
N ASP A 519 9.75 26.10 24.06
CA ASP A 519 8.91 27.04 24.82
C ASP A 519 7.46 27.13 24.29
N GLY A 520 7.11 26.38 23.26
CA GLY A 520 5.79 26.45 22.64
C GLY A 520 4.93 25.21 22.87
N THR A 521 4.19 24.82 21.83
CA THR A 521 3.15 23.77 21.92
C THR A 521 3.70 22.34 21.94
N CYS A 522 4.99 22.13 21.67
CA CYS A 522 5.65 20.84 21.53
C CYS A 522 6.59 20.49 22.70
N ARG A 523 6.47 21.13 23.87
CA ARG A 523 7.37 20.95 25.04
C ARG A 523 7.64 19.49 25.41
N SER A 524 6.65 18.62 25.29
CA SER A 524 6.77 17.17 25.58
C SER A 524 7.74 16.40 24.67
N ALA A 525 8.23 17.02 23.59
CA ALA A 525 9.24 16.48 22.68
C ALA A 525 10.65 17.07 22.91
N ASN A 526 10.85 17.86 23.97
CA ASN A 526 12.16 18.37 24.32
C ASN A 526 12.99 17.26 24.98
N LEU A 527 13.78 16.55 24.17
CA LEU A 527 14.65 15.46 24.63
C LEU A 527 16.03 16.02 25.01
N PRO A 528 16.68 15.48 26.06
CA PRO A 528 17.97 15.99 26.53
C PRO A 528 19.13 15.65 25.59
N TRP A 529 19.02 14.57 24.80
CA TRP A 529 20.12 14.07 23.97
C TRP A 529 20.18 14.67 22.57
N PHE A 530 19.04 15.12 22.03
CA PHE A 530 18.96 15.60 20.66
C PHE A 530 18.01 16.79 20.56
N GLU A 531 18.37 17.75 19.73
CA GLU A 531 17.53 18.90 19.45
C GLU A 531 16.38 18.53 18.53
N VAL A 532 15.20 18.31 19.09
CA VAL A 532 13.99 18.05 18.30
C VAL A 532 13.40 19.37 17.78
N CYS A 533 12.99 19.35 16.51
CA CYS A 533 12.15 20.38 15.89
C CYS A 533 10.77 19.80 15.63
N GLY A 534 9.69 20.50 16.02
CA GLY A 534 8.35 19.96 15.84
C GLY A 534 7.26 21.01 15.71
N LYS A 535 6.09 20.57 15.26
CA LYS A 535 4.90 21.39 15.14
C LYS A 535 3.66 20.55 15.50
N THR A 536 2.86 21.07 16.42
CA THR A 536 1.53 20.50 16.70
C THR A 536 0.55 20.83 15.57
N GLY A 537 -0.35 19.90 15.29
CA GLY A 537 -1.59 20.14 14.60
C GLY A 537 -2.77 19.79 15.51
N THR A 538 -3.74 20.68 15.53
CA THR A 538 -5.08 20.38 16.02
C THR A 538 -5.99 20.61 14.82
N ALA A 539 -6.65 19.55 14.34
CA ALA A 539 -7.56 19.64 13.21
C ALA A 539 -9.00 19.47 13.70
N GLN A 540 -9.82 20.51 13.51
CA GLN A 540 -11.21 20.52 13.92
C GLN A 540 -12.00 19.43 13.21
N ASN A 541 -12.84 18.74 13.96
CA ASN A 541 -13.74 17.70 13.46
C ASN A 541 -15.15 17.90 14.04
N ARG A 542 -16.16 17.25 13.45
CA ARG A 542 -17.48 17.07 14.06
C ARG A 542 -17.32 16.08 15.23
N GLY A 543 -16.95 16.60 16.40
CA GLY A 543 -16.58 15.82 17.58
C GLY A 543 -15.33 16.39 18.25
N HIS A 544 -14.48 15.52 18.81
CA HIS A 544 -13.16 15.95 19.27
C HIS A 544 -12.20 16.20 18.10
N ASP A 545 -11.36 17.22 18.26
CA ASP A 545 -10.30 17.52 17.31
C ASP A 545 -9.35 16.32 17.10
N HIS A 546 -8.68 16.28 15.96
CA HIS A 546 -7.60 15.32 15.70
C HIS A 546 -6.29 15.81 16.31
N SER A 547 -5.57 14.90 16.98
CA SER A 547 -4.27 15.15 17.61
C SER A 547 -3.17 14.84 16.61
N VAL A 548 -2.50 15.87 16.11
CA VAL A 548 -1.50 15.75 15.04
C VAL A 548 -0.16 16.29 15.50
N PHE A 549 0.91 15.64 15.06
CA PHE A 549 2.28 16.11 15.23
C PHE A 549 3.07 15.87 13.95
N MET A 550 3.95 16.83 13.64
CA MET A 550 5.04 16.63 12.69
C MET A 550 6.33 17.09 13.35
N GLY A 551 7.44 16.40 13.10
CA GLY A 551 8.74 16.82 13.63
C GLY A 551 9.89 16.07 13.01
N PHE A 552 11.10 16.52 13.28
CA PHE A 552 12.32 15.84 12.88
C PHE A 552 13.41 16.04 13.93
N ALA A 553 14.37 15.13 13.93
CA ALA A 553 15.52 15.18 14.81
C ALA A 553 16.73 14.44 14.22
N PRO A 554 17.95 14.82 14.64
CA PRO A 554 18.26 16.07 15.34
C PRO A 554 18.05 17.32 14.44
N MET A 555 18.05 18.52 15.02
CA MET A 555 17.84 19.79 14.29
C MET A 555 18.91 20.00 13.20
N ASN A 556 20.14 19.62 13.54
CA ASN A 556 21.31 19.61 12.67
C ASN A 556 21.64 18.14 12.33
N ASN A 557 21.97 17.88 11.07
CA ASN A 557 22.10 16.51 10.53
C ASN A 557 20.89 15.59 10.85
N PRO A 558 19.67 15.93 10.38
CA PRO A 558 18.47 15.17 10.70
C PRO A 558 18.52 13.72 10.20
N GLN A 559 18.13 12.78 11.06
CA GLN A 559 18.12 11.35 10.73
C GLN A 559 16.71 10.75 10.65
N ILE A 560 15.73 11.41 11.26
CA ILE A 560 14.33 10.98 11.26
C ILE A 560 13.38 12.17 11.16
N ALA A 561 12.36 12.05 10.32
CA ALA A 561 11.20 12.94 10.24
C ALA A 561 9.93 12.14 10.49
N VAL A 562 9.10 12.55 11.44
CA VAL A 562 7.92 11.82 11.92
C VAL A 562 6.66 12.64 11.72
N SER A 563 5.58 11.97 11.34
CA SER A 563 4.20 12.44 11.54
C SER A 563 3.42 11.46 12.39
N VAL A 564 2.63 11.98 13.33
CA VAL A 564 1.65 11.24 14.12
C VAL A 564 0.29 11.89 13.90
N TYR A 565 -0.71 11.09 13.58
CA TYR A 565 -2.08 11.54 13.37
C TYR A 565 -3.03 10.63 14.15
N ILE A 566 -3.72 11.16 15.16
CA ILE A 566 -4.70 10.43 15.97
C ILE A 566 -6.08 11.06 15.79
N GLU A 567 -7.01 10.29 15.25
CA GLU A 567 -8.41 10.69 15.08
C GLU A 567 -9.07 10.87 16.46
N ASN A 568 -9.88 11.92 16.60
CA ASN A 568 -10.57 12.36 17.82
C ASN A 568 -9.68 12.35 19.10
N GLY A 569 -8.38 12.62 18.94
CA GLY A 569 -7.41 12.65 20.04
C GLY A 569 -7.38 13.95 20.86
N GLY A 570 -8.18 14.94 20.48
CA GLY A 570 -8.14 16.29 21.03
C GLY A 570 -6.88 17.05 20.60
N PHE A 571 -6.29 17.81 21.52
CA PHE A 571 -5.13 18.65 21.22
C PHE A 571 -3.89 17.84 20.80
N GLY A 572 -3.10 18.38 19.86
CA GLY A 572 -1.87 17.76 19.35
C GLY A 572 -0.83 17.40 20.41
N ASN A 573 -0.78 18.13 21.53
CA ASN A 573 0.14 17.90 22.64
C ASN A 573 -0.25 16.71 23.55
N VAL A 574 -1.46 16.17 23.41
CA VAL A 574 -1.97 15.08 24.26
C VAL A 574 -1.46 13.72 23.78
N TYR A 575 -1.54 13.45 22.48
CA TYR A 575 -1.09 12.17 21.89
C TYR A 575 -0.01 12.39 20.84
N GLY A 576 -0.22 13.28 19.88
CA GLY A 576 0.69 13.49 18.75
C GLY A 576 2.14 13.76 19.18
N VAL A 577 2.36 14.80 19.99
CA VAL A 577 3.72 15.19 20.43
C VAL A 577 4.38 14.10 21.30
N PRO A 578 3.74 13.57 22.37
CA PRO A 578 4.32 12.50 23.17
C PRO A 578 4.70 11.26 22.37
N ILE A 579 3.82 10.79 21.49
CA ILE A 579 4.07 9.60 20.66
C ILE A 579 5.22 9.89 19.69
N GLY A 580 5.21 11.05 19.02
CA GLY A 580 6.28 11.43 18.10
C GLY A 580 7.65 11.49 18.77
N ALA A 581 7.71 12.02 20.00
CA ALA A 581 8.95 12.05 20.79
C ALA A 581 9.47 10.65 21.13
N LEU A 582 8.59 9.72 21.49
CA LEU A 582 8.96 8.32 21.79
C LEU A 582 9.49 7.60 20.55
N ILE A 583 8.87 7.82 19.39
CA ILE A 583 9.35 7.25 18.11
C ILE A 583 10.73 7.79 17.74
N ILE A 584 10.92 9.11 17.86
CA ILE A 584 12.21 9.76 17.61
C ILE A 584 13.30 9.18 18.54
N GLU A 585 13.01 9.06 19.84
CA GLU A 585 13.96 8.52 20.81
C GLU A 585 14.29 7.06 20.52
N GLN A 586 13.29 6.21 20.27
CA GLN A 586 13.46 4.80 19.97
C GLN A 586 14.37 4.58 18.76
N TYR A 587 14.14 5.34 17.69
CA TYR A 587 14.95 5.21 16.48
C TYR A 587 16.38 5.72 16.68
N LEU A 588 16.57 6.93 17.24
CA LEU A 588 17.89 7.54 17.38
C LEU A 588 18.79 6.84 18.41
N ARG A 589 18.20 6.22 19.43
CA ARG A 589 18.95 5.54 20.50
C ARG A 589 18.94 4.02 20.41
N GLY A 590 18.07 3.45 19.57
CA GLY A 590 17.77 2.01 19.53
C GLY A 590 16.93 1.49 20.71
N GLN A 591 16.68 2.33 21.74
CA GLN A 591 15.90 1.98 22.92
C GLN A 591 15.34 3.24 23.63
N LEU A 592 14.22 3.07 24.33
CA LEU A 592 13.65 4.12 25.19
C LEU A 592 14.41 4.24 26.52
N SER A 593 14.54 5.46 27.03
CA SER A 593 14.94 5.70 28.43
C SER A 593 13.90 5.15 29.42
N PRO A 594 14.27 4.88 30.70
CA PRO A 594 13.34 4.39 31.71
C PRO A 594 12.08 5.26 31.85
N ALA A 595 12.23 6.59 31.82
CA ALA A 595 11.11 7.52 31.86
C ALA A 595 10.21 7.41 30.61
N SER A 596 10.81 7.23 29.44
CA SER A 596 10.08 7.05 28.19
C SER A 596 9.39 5.69 28.08
N VAL A 597 9.95 4.63 28.70
CA VAL A 597 9.27 3.32 28.83
C VAL A 597 7.98 3.47 29.62
N GLN A 598 8.02 4.15 30.77
CA GLN A 598 6.82 4.43 31.57
C GLN A 598 5.81 5.27 30.79
N LYS A 599 6.28 6.32 30.10
CA LYS A 599 5.43 7.17 29.26
C LYS A 599 4.78 6.38 28.10
N ALA A 600 5.52 5.47 27.47
CA ALA A 600 5.00 4.59 26.43
C ALA A 600 3.91 3.65 26.97
N ALA A 601 4.10 3.07 28.16
CA ALA A 601 3.09 2.24 28.80
C ALA A 601 1.81 3.02 29.13
N VAL A 602 1.93 4.25 29.65
CA VAL A 602 0.78 5.14 29.88
C VAL A 602 0.06 5.44 28.57
N MET A 603 0.79 5.74 27.50
CA MET A 603 0.20 6.04 26.19
C MET A 603 -0.50 4.82 25.58
N GLN A 604 0.09 3.63 25.70
CA GLN A 604 -0.51 2.37 25.24
C GLN A 604 -1.85 2.11 25.94
N ASN A 605 -1.92 2.27 27.26
CA ASN A 605 -3.12 2.00 28.05
C ASN A 605 -4.21 3.08 27.89
N ARG A 606 -3.89 4.23 27.31
CA ARG A 606 -4.84 5.31 27.11
C ARG A 606 -5.68 5.08 25.85
N HIS A 607 -6.97 4.79 26.05
CA HIS A 607 -7.92 4.51 24.98
C HIS A 607 -8.80 5.72 24.67
N ILE A 608 -9.18 5.88 23.40
CA ILE A 608 -10.16 6.88 22.96
C ILE A 608 -11.48 6.17 22.71
N LYS A 609 -12.56 6.69 23.28
CA LYS A 609 -13.92 6.23 22.98
C LYS A 609 -14.38 6.91 21.69
N TYR A 610 -14.55 6.13 20.64
CA TYR A 610 -15.15 6.58 19.40
C TYR A 610 -16.63 6.22 19.46
N GLY A 611 -17.53 7.21 19.48
CA GLY A 611 -18.98 6.96 19.49
C GLY A 611 -19.46 6.32 18.18
N ASP A 612 -20.64 5.70 18.20
CA ASP A 612 -21.23 5.03 17.03
C ASP A 612 -21.65 6.02 15.92
N PHE A 613 -21.82 7.30 16.25
CA PHE A 613 -22.37 8.35 15.38
C PHE A 613 -21.35 9.38 14.85
N GLU A 614 -20.05 9.28 15.20
CA GLU A 614 -19.02 10.23 14.75
C GLU A 614 -18.35 9.81 13.42
N ARG A 615 -19.06 9.09 12.54
CA ARG A 615 -18.51 8.56 11.28
C ARG A 615 -19.31 8.88 10.05
#